data_AF-A0A8H4RKQ8-F1
#
_entry.id   AF-A0A8H4RKQ8-F1
#
_cell.length_a   1.000
_cell.length_b   1.000
_cell.length_c   1.000
_cell.angle_alpha   90.00
_cell.angle_beta   90.00
_cell.angle_gamma   90.00
#
_symmetry.space_group_name_H-M   'P 1'
#
loop_
_entity.id
_entity.type
_entity.pdbx_description
1 polymer ?
#
loop_
_entity_poly.entity_id
_entity_poly.type
_entity_poly.pdbx_seq_one_letter_code
_entity_poly.pdbx_strand_id
1 'polypeptide(L)'
;MAKSEAIEQQIHDLSSSLNLKPGDAAAVAKEIESHEKQLRRIKDIKPFHYTHQGSLAYIGSERAVADVSWLNGNFATGGGLTYLFWRSAYLSMCFSTRNRVLVVLDWLKSKAFGRDVSRE
;
A
#
# COMPACT_ATOMS: atom_id res chain seq x y z
N MET A 1 -17.86 -1.87 -8.64
CA MET A 1 -16.84 -0.84 -8.93
C MET A 1 -17.42 -0.01 -10.05
N ALA A 2 -17.57 1.31 -9.91
CA ALA A 2 -18.32 2.11 -10.89
C ALA A 2 -17.86 1.91 -12.37
N LYS A 3 -16.57 1.61 -12.59
CA LYS A 3 -16.02 1.31 -13.92
C LYS A 3 -16.42 -0.06 -14.48
N SER A 4 -16.60 -1.09 -13.65
CA SER A 4 -17.03 -2.42 -14.11
C SER A 4 -18.50 -2.42 -14.51
N GLU A 5 -19.34 -1.72 -13.74
CA GLU A 5 -20.77 -1.58 -13.99
C GLU A 5 -21.05 -0.83 -15.30
N ALA A 6 -20.30 0.23 -15.60
CA ALA A 6 -20.40 0.95 -16.86
C ALA A 6 -20.04 0.10 -18.09
N ILE A 7 -19.03 -0.76 -17.99
CA ILE A 7 -18.61 -1.65 -19.10
C ILE A 7 -19.65 -2.75 -19.33
N GLU A 8 -20.24 -3.30 -18.26
CA GLU A 8 -21.33 -4.27 -18.37
C GLU A 8 -22.56 -3.65 -19.07
N GLN A 9 -22.88 -2.40 -18.77
CA GLN A 9 -23.97 -1.66 -19.41
C GLN A 9 -23.70 -1.39 -20.89
N GLN A 10 -22.46 -1.02 -21.26
CA GLN A 10 -22.06 -0.83 -22.65
C GLN A 10 -22.14 -2.12 -23.47
N ILE A 11 -21.73 -3.26 -22.91
CA ILE A 11 -21.86 -4.58 -23.56
C ILE A 11 -23.34 -4.91 -23.80
N HIS A 12 -24.19 -4.67 -22.80
CA HIS A 12 -25.63 -4.89 -22.90
C HIS A 12 -26.26 -4.03 -24.01
N ASP A 13 -25.94 -2.74 -24.06
CA ASP A 13 -26.48 -1.82 -25.07
C ASP A 13 -26.02 -2.19 -26.49
N LEU A 14 -24.73 -2.52 -26.67
CA LEU A 14 -24.18 -2.99 -27.95
C LEU A 14 -24.84 -4.30 -28.39
N SER A 15 -25.05 -5.25 -27.47
CA SER A 15 -25.74 -6.51 -27.77
C SER A 15 -27.19 -6.31 -28.21
N SER A 16 -27.90 -5.34 -27.60
CA SER A 16 -29.27 -5.00 -27.98
C SER A 16 -29.36 -4.31 -29.34
N SER A 17 -28.37 -3.46 -29.67
CA SER A 17 -28.28 -2.75 -30.94
C SER A 17 -28.02 -3.70 -32.13
N LEU A 18 -27.33 -4.81 -31.88
CA LEU A 18 -27.02 -5.85 -32.88
C LEU A 18 -28.28 -6.53 -33.42
N ASN A 19 -29.33 -6.68 -32.59
CA ASN A 19 -30.60 -7.29 -33.00
C ASN A 19 -31.47 -6.38 -33.88
N LEU A 20 -31.17 -5.07 -33.96
CA LEU A 20 -32.01 -4.07 -34.63
C LEU A 20 -31.43 -3.58 -35.97
N LYS A 21 -30.12 -3.71 -36.21
CA LYS A 21 -29.45 -3.20 -37.42
C LYS A 21 -28.42 -4.21 -37.98
N PRO A 22 -28.68 -4.86 -39.13
CA PRO A 22 -27.81 -5.90 -39.68
C PRO A 22 -26.57 -5.40 -40.45
N GLY A 23 -26.33 -4.09 -40.55
CA GLY A 23 -25.29 -3.51 -41.41
C GLY A 23 -23.86 -3.52 -40.85
N ASP A 24 -23.68 -3.49 -39.52
CA ASP A 24 -22.38 -3.25 -38.87
C ASP A 24 -21.98 -4.36 -37.87
N ALA A 25 -22.55 -5.56 -38.01
CA ALA A 25 -22.43 -6.64 -37.03
C ALA A 25 -20.96 -7.05 -36.71
N ALA A 26 -20.07 -6.99 -37.71
CA ALA A 26 -18.66 -7.34 -37.53
C ALA A 26 -17.87 -6.32 -36.68
N ALA A 27 -18.19 -5.03 -36.80
CA ALA A 27 -17.54 -3.97 -36.02
C ALA A 27 -18.01 -4.01 -34.55
N VAL A 28 -19.33 -4.17 -34.34
CA VAL A 28 -19.93 -4.27 -33.00
C VAL A 28 -19.44 -5.52 -32.27
N ALA A 29 -19.31 -6.66 -32.95
CA ALA A 29 -18.77 -7.89 -32.35
C ALA A 29 -17.33 -7.69 -31.83
N LYS A 30 -16.49 -6.98 -32.58
CA LYS A 30 -15.11 -6.65 -32.17
C LYS A 30 -15.07 -5.71 -30.97
N GLU A 31 -16.00 -4.75 -30.89
CA GLU A 31 -16.14 -3.87 -29.73
C GLU A 31 -16.57 -4.66 -28.48
N ILE A 32 -17.57 -5.54 -28.59
CA ILE A 32 -18.01 -6.39 -27.48
C ILE A 32 -16.84 -7.24 -26.95
N GLU A 33 -16.08 -7.90 -27.83
CA GLU A 33 -14.91 -8.69 -27.44
C GLU A 33 -13.87 -7.83 -26.68
N SER A 34 -13.66 -6.59 -27.12
CA SER A 34 -12.75 -5.67 -26.45
C SER A 34 -13.23 -5.26 -25.05
N HIS A 35 -14.53 -4.99 -24.89
CA HIS A 35 -15.14 -4.62 -23.60
C HIS A 35 -15.18 -5.81 -22.64
N GLU A 36 -15.46 -7.02 -23.13
CA GLU A 36 -15.38 -8.25 -22.34
C GLU A 36 -13.95 -8.50 -21.84
N LYS A 37 -12.95 -8.28 -22.70
CA LYS A 37 -11.52 -8.40 -22.32
C LYS A 37 -11.14 -7.37 -21.24
N GLN A 38 -11.65 -6.15 -21.33
CA GLN A 38 -11.47 -5.14 -20.29
C GLN A 38 -12.17 -5.52 -18.98
N LEU A 39 -13.40 -6.02 -19.05
CA LEU A 39 -14.16 -6.46 -17.89
C LEU A 39 -13.47 -7.60 -17.16
N ARG A 40 -12.94 -8.59 -17.89
CA ARG A 40 -12.15 -9.68 -17.32
C ARG A 40 -10.93 -9.16 -16.57
N ARG A 41 -10.19 -8.21 -17.16
CA ARG A 41 -9.02 -7.59 -16.48
C ARG A 41 -9.41 -6.87 -15.21
N ILE A 42 -10.55 -6.18 -15.18
CA ILE A 42 -11.02 -5.44 -13.99
C ILE A 42 -11.52 -6.39 -12.91
N LYS A 43 -12.23 -7.46 -13.27
CA LYS A 43 -12.70 -8.48 -12.32
C LYS A 43 -11.57 -9.33 -11.73
N ASP A 44 -10.47 -9.49 -12.46
CA ASP A 44 -9.29 -10.22 -11.98
C ASP A 44 -8.47 -9.43 -10.93
N ILE A 45 -8.70 -8.12 -10.82
CA ILE A 45 -8.06 -7.31 -9.79
C ILE A 45 -8.72 -7.60 -8.45
N LYS A 46 -7.97 -8.22 -7.54
CA LYS A 46 -8.40 -8.42 -6.15
C LYS A 46 -8.60 -7.07 -5.45
N PRO A 47 -9.66 -6.93 -4.63
CA PRO A 47 -9.84 -5.72 -3.84
C PRO A 47 -8.67 -5.51 -2.87
N PHE A 48 -8.33 -4.25 -2.64
CA PHE A 48 -7.34 -3.88 -1.62
C PHE A 48 -7.93 -4.16 -0.23
N HIS A 49 -7.25 -5.03 0.53
CA HIS A 49 -7.56 -5.26 1.94
C HIS A 49 -6.45 -4.65 2.79
N TYR A 50 -6.82 -3.71 3.66
CA TYR A 50 -5.89 -3.15 4.62
C TYR A 50 -5.64 -4.15 5.75
N THR A 51 -4.35 -4.43 6.02
CA THR A 51 -3.92 -5.20 7.18
C THR A 51 -3.13 -4.28 8.11
N HIS A 52 -3.66 -4.03 9.31
CA HIS A 52 -2.99 -3.21 10.31
C HIS A 52 -1.87 -4.02 10.98
N GLN A 53 -0.61 -3.59 10.78
CA GLN A 53 0.57 -4.26 11.36
C GLN A 53 0.98 -3.70 12.73
N GLY A 54 0.18 -2.78 13.29
CA GLY A 54 0.46 -2.10 14.54
C GLY A 54 0.92 -0.65 14.35
N SER A 55 1.26 0.00 15.46
CA SER A 55 1.76 1.37 15.53
C SER A 55 2.97 1.49 16.46
N LEU A 56 3.88 2.41 16.12
CA LEU A 56 5.18 2.57 16.78
C LEU A 56 5.46 4.06 16.95
N ALA A 57 5.63 4.52 18.19
CA ALA A 57 5.84 5.93 18.51
C ALA A 57 7.08 6.13 19.40
N TYR A 58 7.95 7.05 19.00
CA TYR A 58 9.05 7.51 19.87
C TYR A 58 8.53 8.56 20.84
N ILE A 59 8.80 8.39 22.14
CA ILE A 59 8.28 9.27 23.21
C ILE A 59 9.36 10.12 23.88
N GLY A 60 10.57 10.15 23.32
CA GLY A 60 11.70 10.87 23.92
C GLY A 60 12.46 10.03 24.95
N SER A 61 13.58 10.57 25.44
CA SER A 61 14.40 9.94 26.50
C SER A 61 14.80 8.48 26.22
N GLU A 62 15.12 8.15 24.96
CA GLU A 62 15.44 6.78 24.54
C GLU A 62 14.35 5.75 24.88
N ARG A 63 13.10 6.17 24.86
CA ARG A 63 11.93 5.30 25.04
C ARG A 63 11.01 5.36 23.83
N ALA A 64 10.40 4.23 23.53
CA ALA A 64 9.36 4.12 22.51
C ALA A 64 8.19 3.32 23.06
N VAL A 65 7.04 3.50 22.42
CA VAL A 65 5.82 2.71 22.63
C VAL A 65 5.51 1.98 21.34
N ALA A 66 5.16 0.71 21.44
CA ALA A 66 4.77 -0.15 20.34
C ALA A 66 3.42 -0.78 20.68
N ASP A 67 2.43 -0.58 19.83
CA ASP A 67 1.17 -1.31 19.85
C ASP A 67 1.20 -2.29 18.67
N VAL A 68 1.35 -3.58 18.96
CA VAL A 68 1.33 -4.62 17.93
C VAL A 68 0.13 -5.53 18.18
N SER A 69 -0.73 -5.63 17.18
CA SER A 69 -1.84 -6.58 17.19
C SER A 69 -1.32 -7.96 16.77
N TRP A 70 -1.11 -8.86 17.73
CA TRP A 70 -0.59 -10.21 17.47
C TRP A 70 -1.56 -11.28 17.98
N LEU A 71 -1.91 -12.24 17.11
CA LEU A 71 -2.62 -13.50 17.39
C LEU A 71 -3.97 -13.45 18.16
N ASN A 72 -4.62 -12.28 18.31
CA ASN A 72 -5.90 -11.99 19.00
C ASN A 72 -5.80 -11.05 20.22
N GLY A 73 -4.62 -10.47 20.50
CA GLY A 73 -4.44 -9.47 21.55
C GLY A 73 -3.75 -8.21 21.04
N ASN A 74 -4.12 -7.05 21.62
CA ASN A 74 -3.34 -5.82 21.51
C ASN A 74 -2.19 -5.92 22.52
N PHE A 75 -0.95 -6.03 22.04
CA PHE A 75 0.24 -6.04 22.88
C PHE A 75 0.90 -4.67 22.82
N ALA A 76 0.53 -3.82 23.78
CA ALA A 76 1.14 -2.52 24.01
C ALA A 76 2.37 -2.67 24.92
N THR A 77 3.56 -2.33 24.40
CA THR A 77 4.79 -2.27 25.19
C THR A 77 5.39 -0.87 25.14
N GLY A 78 6.02 -0.46 26.23
CA GLY A 78 6.71 0.82 26.32
C GLY A 78 8.00 0.70 27.12
N GLY A 79 9.04 1.42 26.69
CA GLY A 79 10.30 1.51 27.43
C GLY A 79 11.54 1.55 26.54
N GLY A 80 12.71 1.37 27.16
CA GLY A 80 14.00 1.39 26.48
C GLY A 80 14.24 0.17 25.58
N LEU A 81 13.73 -1.00 25.95
CA LEU A 81 13.78 -2.19 25.07
C LEU A 81 12.90 -2.00 23.83
N THR A 82 11.70 -1.44 24.01
CA THR A 82 10.81 -1.06 22.90
C THR A 82 11.47 -0.01 22.00
N TYR A 83 12.32 0.88 22.53
CA TYR A 83 13.10 1.82 21.73
C TYR A 83 14.13 1.13 20.81
N LEU A 84 14.84 0.10 21.30
CA LEU A 84 15.75 -0.68 20.45
C LEU A 84 14.99 -1.47 19.37
N PHE A 85 13.81 -1.99 19.73
CA PHE A 85 12.90 -2.63 18.76
C PHE A 85 12.44 -1.63 17.70
N TRP A 86 12.00 -0.44 18.10
CA TRP A 86 11.60 0.65 17.22
C TRP A 86 12.71 0.99 16.22
N ARG A 87 13.95 1.16 16.68
CA ARG A 87 15.11 1.43 15.80
C ARG A 87 15.34 0.31 14.78
N SER A 88 15.25 -0.94 15.22
CA SER A 88 15.44 -2.12 14.35
C SER A 88 14.34 -2.25 13.29
N ALA A 89 13.09 -1.97 13.67
CA ALA A 89 11.94 -1.98 12.77
C ALA A 89 12.09 -0.92 11.67
N TYR A 90 12.44 0.31 12.04
CA TYR A 90 12.65 1.40 11.07
C TYR A 90 13.83 1.14 10.11
N LEU A 91 14.92 0.53 10.60
CA LEU A 91 16.02 0.11 9.72
C LEU A 91 15.58 -0.95 8.72
N SER A 92 14.75 -1.90 9.14
CA SER A 92 14.21 -2.95 8.26
C SER A 92 13.27 -2.38 7.20
N MET A 93 12.48 -1.35 7.55
CA MET A 93 11.58 -0.65 6.62
C MET A 93 12.32 0.19 5.56
N CYS A 94 13.60 0.54 5.78
CA CYS A 94 14.37 1.27 4.79
C CYS A 94 14.58 0.41 3.53
N PHE A 95 14.17 0.92 2.37
CA PHE A 95 14.22 0.20 1.09
C PHE A 95 15.65 -0.04 0.56
N SER A 96 16.59 0.89 0.85
CA SER A 96 17.97 0.84 0.35
C SER A 96 18.99 0.57 1.45
N THR A 97 19.96 -0.29 1.17
CA THR A 97 21.12 -0.55 2.04
C THR A 97 21.94 0.70 2.31
N ARG A 98 22.08 1.60 1.32
CA ARG A 98 22.72 2.91 1.51
C ARG A 98 22.01 3.72 2.58
N ASN A 99 20.67 3.80 2.51
CA ASN A 99 19.88 4.55 3.49
C ASN A 99 20.00 3.92 4.89
N ARG A 100 20.00 2.58 4.99
CA ARG A 100 20.21 1.87 6.25
C ARG A 100 21.54 2.24 6.90
N VAL A 101 22.64 2.22 6.13
CA VAL A 101 23.97 2.57 6.64
C VAL A 101 24.03 4.05 7.04
N LEU A 102 23.48 4.96 6.24
CA LEU A 102 23.45 6.39 6.56
C LEU A 102 22.72 6.66 7.88
N VAL A 103 21.56 6.03 8.10
CA VAL A 103 20.79 6.18 9.35
C VAL A 103 21.57 5.62 10.55
N VAL A 104 22.22 4.46 10.41
CA VAL A 104 23.05 3.89 11.49
C VAL A 104 24.23 4.82 11.82
N LEU A 105 24.91 5.36 10.82
CA LEU A 105 26.01 6.29 11.02
C LEU A 105 25.54 7.60 11.67
N ASP A 106 24.39 8.12 11.27
CA ASP A 106 23.79 9.31 11.87
C ASP A 106 23.47 9.11 13.36
N TRP A 107 22.94 7.94 13.70
CA TRP A 107 22.68 7.53 15.09
C TRP A 107 23.95 7.39 15.91
N LEU A 108 25.02 6.84 15.34
CA LEU A 108 26.32 6.73 16.00
C LEU A 108 26.96 8.11 16.19
N LYS A 109 26.96 8.96 15.16
CA LYS A 109 27.47 10.32 15.21
C LYS A 109 26.73 11.14 16.27
N SER A 110 25.40 11.09 16.25
CA SER A 110 24.55 11.80 17.22
C SER A 110 24.80 11.32 18.67
N LYS A 111 25.13 10.04 18.86
CA LYS A 111 25.45 9.49 20.19
C LYS A 111 26.85 9.86 20.66
N ALA A 112 27.83 9.90 19.75
CA ALA A 112 29.23 10.20 20.07
C ALA A 112 29.51 11.71 20.22
N PHE A 113 28.94 12.53 19.35
CA PHE A 113 29.24 13.96 19.24
C PHE A 113 28.07 14.88 19.62
N GLY A 114 26.92 14.30 19.96
CA GLY A 114 25.67 15.06 20.11
C GLY A 114 25.04 15.37 18.76
N ARG A 115 23.81 15.91 18.80
CA ARG A 115 23.06 16.27 17.59
C ARG A 115 23.64 17.57 17.03
N ASP A 116 23.95 17.60 15.74
CA ASP A 116 24.35 18.84 15.08
C ASP A 116 23.12 19.75 14.97
N VAL A 117 23.15 20.89 15.67
CA VAL A 117 22.08 21.91 15.67
C VAL A 117 22.59 23.23 15.10
N SER A 118 23.71 23.20 14.38
CA SER A 118 24.27 24.38 13.73
C SER A 118 23.24 24.90 12.72
N ARG A 119 22.63 26.03 13.06
CA ARG A 119 21.78 26.81 12.16
C ARG A 119 22.71 27.83 11.50
N GLU A 120 22.75 27.78 10.18
CA GLU A 120 23.29 28.87 9.36
C GLU A 120 22.52 30.18 9.59
#